data_AF-F5LQD9-F1
#
_entry.id   AF-F5LQD9-F1
#
_cell.length_a   1.000
_cell.length_b   1.000
_cell.length_c   1.000
_cell.angle_alpha   90.00
_cell.angle_beta   90.00
_cell.angle_gamma   90.00
#
_symmetry.space_group_name_H-M   'P 1'
#
loop_
_entity.id
_entity.type
_entity.pdbx_description
1 polymer ?
#
loop_
_entity_poly.entity_id
_entity_poly.type
_entity_poly.pdbx_seq_one_letter_code
_entity_poly.pdbx_strand_id
1 'polypeptide(L)' 'MEANVLIIEKLENGELKTIDERTWNTTMLAMMEHANFLLVGGKEYEMIEGRLDVENQKLEVLVLPINKAIE' A
#
# COMPACT_ATOMS: atom_id res chain seq x y z
N MET A 1 -12.85 -4.22 -14.01
CA MET A 1 -13.13 -3.39 -12.82
C MET A 1 -11.83 -2.71 -12.42
N GLU A 2 -11.89 -1.44 -12.08
CA GLU A 2 -10.72 -0.64 -11.69
C GLU A 2 -10.99 -0.03 -10.33
N ALA A 3 -9.94 0.16 -9.53
CA ALA A 3 -10.02 0.85 -8.24
C ALA A 3 -8.89 1.86 -8.12
N ASN A 4 -9.16 3.03 -7.54
CA ASN A 4 -8.10 3.95 -7.15
C ASN A 4 -7.48 3.41 -5.85
N VAL A 5 -6.16 3.17 -5.88
CA VAL A 5 -5.42 2.63 -4.75
C VAL A 5 -4.42 3.67 -4.25
N LEU A 6 -4.47 3.95 -2.95
CA LEU A 6 -3.60 4.86 -2.24
C LEU A 6 -2.71 4.08 -1.27
N ILE A 7 -1.40 4.14 -1.44
CA ILE A 7 -0.45 3.47 -0.55
C ILE A 7 0.11 4.49 0.44
N ILE A 8 -0.04 4.19 1.73
CA ILE A 8 0.29 5.07 2.85
C ILE A 8 1.34 4.39 3.73
N GLU A 9 2.55 4.97 3.79
CA GLU A 9 3.59 4.58 4.74
C GLU A 9 3.25 5.14 6.12
N LYS A 10 3.23 4.28 7.14
CA LYS A 10 3.26 4.71 8.54
C LYS A 10 4.71 4.89 8.96
N LEU A 11 5.09 6.13 9.25
CA LEU A 11 6.43 6.48 9.71
C LEU A 11 6.63 6.07 11.18
N GLU A 12 7.88 5.97 11.62
CA GLU A 12 8.24 5.56 12.99
C GLU A 12 7.68 6.53 14.06
N ASN A 13 7.53 7.81 13.71
CA ASN A 13 6.92 8.83 14.57
C ASN A 13 5.37 8.76 14.61
N GLY A 14 4.77 7.82 13.89
CA GLY A 14 3.32 7.64 13.79
C GLY A 14 2.65 8.50 12.72
N GLU A 15 3.38 9.36 12.01
CA GLU A 15 2.84 10.12 10.89
C GLU A 15 2.53 9.22 9.69
N LEU A 16 1.55 9.65 8.89
CA LEU A 16 1.13 8.96 7.68
C LEU A 16 1.65 9.73 6.47
N LYS A 17 2.29 9.01 5.55
CA LYS A 17 2.84 9.57 4.32
C LYS A 17 2.33 8.79 3.12
N THR A 18 1.63 9.47 2.21
CA THR A 18 1.32 8.89 0.90
C THR A 18 2.61 8.66 0.12
N ILE A 19 2.83 7.43 -0.32
CA ILE A 19 4.00 7.03 -1.12
C ILE A 19 3.64 6.67 -2.56
N ASP A 20 2.36 6.37 -2.84
CA ASP A 20 1.87 6.09 -4.18
C ASP A 20 0.35 6.29 -4.26
N GLU A 21 -0.14 6.76 -5.40
CA GLU A 21 -1.58 6.77 -5.72
C GLU A 21 -1.74 6.48 -7.21
N ARG A 22 -2.48 5.41 -7.55
CA ARG A 22 -2.79 5.09 -8.95
C ARG A 22 -4.01 4.19 -9.10
N THR A 23 -4.59 4.17 -10.29
CA THR A 23 -5.65 3.22 -10.65
C THR A 23 -5.06 1.83 -10.86
N TRP A 24 -5.61 0.84 -10.16
CA TRP A 24 -5.28 -0.57 -10.31
C TRP A 24 -6.38 -1.28 -11.09
N ASN A 25 -5.97 -2.16 -12.00
CA ASN A 25 -6.89 -3.05 -12.70
C ASN A 25 -7.26 -4.26 -11.83
N THR A 26 -8.21 -5.06 -12.31
CA THR A 26 -8.71 -6.25 -11.58
C THR A 26 -7.60 -7.27 -11.28
N THR A 27 -6.63 -7.44 -12.18
CA THR A 27 -5.52 -8.37 -11.98
C THR A 27 -4.60 -7.93 -10.84
N MET A 28 -4.28 -6.63 -10.75
CA MET A 28 -3.47 -6.09 -9.66
C MET A 28 -4.15 -6.25 -8.30
N LEU A 29 -5.45 -6.00 -8.23
CA LEU A 29 -6.24 -6.20 -7.01
C LEU A 29 -6.24 -7.66 -6.57
N ALA A 30 -6.47 -8.60 -7.50
CA ALA A 30 -6.44 -10.04 -7.20
C ALA A 30 -5.06 -10.53 -6.76
N MET A 31 -3.97 -10.01 -7.33
CA MET A 31 -2.61 -10.34 -6.87
C MET A 31 -2.35 -9.82 -5.45
N MET A 32 -2.88 -8.64 -5.11
CA MET A 32 -2.72 -8.04 -3.78
C MET A 32 -3.39 -8.87 -2.68
N GLU A 33 -4.53 -9.51 -2.94
CA GLU A 33 -5.20 -10.41 -1.97
C GLU A 33 -4.31 -11.58 -1.51
N HIS A 34 -3.28 -11.92 -2.28
CA HIS A 34 -2.32 -12.97 -1.96
C HIS A 34 -0.93 -12.45 -1.58
N ALA A 35 -0.72 -11.13 -1.60
CA ALA A 35 0.55 -10.52 -1.27
C ALA A 35 0.56 -10.10 0.21
N ASN A 36 1.75 -10.12 0.83
CA ASN A 36 1.99 -9.49 2.14
C ASN A 36 2.88 -8.25 2.02
N PHE A 37 3.58 -8.10 0.89
CA PHE A 37 4.55 -7.05 0.66
C PHE A 37 4.27 -6.31 -0.65
N LEU A 38 4.59 -5.02 -0.67
CA LEU A 38 4.54 -4.17 -1.85
C LEU A 38 5.93 -3.62 -2.16
N LEU A 39 6.26 -3.56 -3.45
CA LEU A 39 7.44 -2.87 -3.94
C LEU A 39 7.00 -1.54 -4.57
N VAL A 40 7.33 -0.42 -3.93
CA VAL A 40 6.96 0.93 -4.35
C VAL A 40 8.20 1.79 -4.42
N GLY A 41 8.47 2.38 -5.60
CA GLY A 41 9.66 3.24 -5.78
C GLY A 41 11.01 2.56 -5.51
N GLY A 42 11.07 1.22 -5.63
CA GLY A 42 12.27 0.44 -5.33
C GLY A 42 12.49 0.13 -3.84
N LYS A 43 11.56 0.50 -2.96
CA LYS A 43 11.55 0.15 -1.54
C LYS A 43 10.47 -0.88 -1.26
N GLU A 44 10.79 -1.86 -0.43
CA GLU A 44 9.87 -2.92 -0.01
C GLU A 44 9.13 -2.51 1.25
N TYR A 45 7.86 -2.86 1.31
CA TYR A 45 6.95 -2.50 2.38
C TYR A 45 6.07 -3.68 2.76
N GLU A 46 5.84 -3.89 4.05
CA GLU A 46 4.87 -4.86 4.56
C GLU A 46 3.48 -4.21 4.63
N MET A 47 2.47 -4.88 4.09
CA MET A 47 1.07 -4.45 4.20
C MET A 47 0.54 -4.77 5.58
N ILE A 48 -0.08 -3.78 6.23
CA ILE A 48 -0.62 -3.91 7.59
C ILE A 48 -2.13 -3.97 7.56
N GLU A 49 -2.77 -3.05 6.83
CA GLU A 49 -4.22 -2.90 6.82
C GLU A 49 -4.69 -2.31 5.49
N GLY A 50 -5.83 -2.79 5.01
CA GLY A 50 -6.58 -2.16 3.93
C GLY A 50 -7.79 -1.42 4.47
N ARG A 51 -7.97 -0.16 4.10
CA ARG A 51 -9.13 0.66 4.45
C ARG A 51 -9.88 1.05 3.19
N LEU A 52 -11.15 0.68 3.10
CA LEU A 52 -12.03 1.15 2.03
C LEU A 52 -12.55 2.55 2.38
N ASP A 53 -12.06 3.57 1.69
CA ASP A 53 -12.61 4.92 1.74
C ASP A 53 -13.79 5.02 0.77
N VAL A 54 -14.99 4.92 1.32
CA VAL A 54 -16.25 4.97 0.56
C VAL A 54 -16.56 6.38 0.07
N GLU A 55 -16.12 7.42 0.79
CA GLU A 55 -16.39 8.82 0.43
C GLU A 55 -15.62 9.21 -0.83
N ASN A 56 -14.34 8.83 -0.88
CA ASN A 56 -13.46 9.16 -2.00
C ASN A 56 -13.32 8.03 -3.03
N GLN A 57 -14.00 6.90 -2.82
CA GLN A 57 -13.94 5.71 -3.67
C GLN A 57 -12.52 5.19 -3.88
N LYS A 58 -11.74 5.13 -2.79
CA LYS A 58 -10.35 4.65 -2.80
C LYS A 58 -10.18 3.44 -1.91
N LEU A 59 -9.32 2.51 -2.34
CA LEU A 59 -8.74 1.54 -1.43
C LEU A 59 -7.43 2.12 -0.91
N GLU A 60 -7.35 2.34 0.39
CA GLU A 60 -6.12 2.73 1.03
C GLU A 60 -5.41 1.51 1.61
N VAL A 61 -4.10 1.45 1.43
CA VAL A 61 -3.26 0.38 1.97
C VAL A 61 -2.22 1.00 2.87
N LEU A 62 -2.31 0.68 4.16
CA LEU A 62 -1.34 1.09 5.16
C LEU A 62 -0.16 0.11 5.14
N VAL A 63 1.05 0.65 5.07
CA VAL A 63 2.27 -0.15 5.00
C VAL A 63 3.35 0.31 5.98
N LEU A 64 4.23 -0.61 6.36
CA LEU A 64 5.47 -0.34 7.09
C LEU A 64 6.69 -0.59 6.20
N PRO A 65 7.73 0.25 6.26
CA PRO A 65 8.93 0.03 5.48
C PRO A 65 9.72 -1.17 5.99
N ILE A 66 10.17 -2.03 5.08
CA ILE A 66 11.16 -3.06 5.42
C ILE A 66 12.54 -2.41 5.39
N ASN A 67 13.06 -2.14 6.58
CA ASN A 67 14.48 -1.87 6.76
C ASN A 67 15.19 -3.21 6.65
N LYS A 68 15.67 -3.59 5.46
CA LYS A 68 16.62 -4.71 5.35
C LYS A 68 17.80 -4.40 6.27
N ALA A 69 17.89 -5.08 7.40
CA ALA A 69 19.18 -5.28 8.03
C ALA A 69 20.02 -6.04 7.00
N ILE A 70 21.05 -5.40 6.47
CA ILE A 70 22.09 -6.11 5.76
C ILE A 70 22.77 -6.96 6.84
N GLU A 71 22.53 -8.27 6.83
CA GLU A 71 23.35 -9.24 7.58
C GLU A 71 24.78 -9.25 7.06
#